data_AF-A0A9P7GLN5-F1
#
_entry.id   AF-A0A9P7GLN5-F1
#
_cell.length_a   1.000
_cell.length_b   1.000
_cell.length_c   1.000
_cell.angle_alpha   90.00
_cell.angle_beta   90.00
_cell.angle_gamma   90.00
#
_symmetry.space_group_name_H-M   'P 1'
#
loop_
_entity.id
_entity.type
_entity.pdbx_description
1 polymer ?
#
loop_
_entity_poly.entity_id
_entity_poly.type
_entity_poly.pdbx_seq_one_letter_code
_entity_poly.pdbx_strand_id
1 'polypeptide(L)'
;MAKMAQTRVDPEIDNWHTVNYTSVANTCFLGIWEAAEGEEFVVGSNSFGMWEGLVGRTPGLHRLFVVIPKIALVLRHTSFEDKETIDQIKSQTSVLSNLIDIPMTVASSTYVNYRNPSWSNDQEQEAANQALPKCHQTPAAQEDIFTFKATRLMQEQTHALNSVILLHLSDDGNVTFASAAAMKNTMQHHLQSTIPYAGVSKYSFRNLLGILSDHVGHTSSTASNPVIPRPPPGIDLVLHSIASGVIKFHSEYDRGYRVYHLATDDITKYNQSSSEIHGMTVRGIAKMKEILPPLPCAHRHNFNVLRYHEGASERG
;
A
#
# COMPACT_ATOMS: atom_id res chain seq x y z
N MET A 1 -4.84 -28.24 7.06
CA MET A 1 -4.32 -27.27 8.05
C MET A 1 -3.00 -26.60 7.66
N ALA A 2 -1.93 -27.32 7.27
CA ALA A 2 -0.64 -26.70 6.92
C ALA A 2 -0.71 -25.69 5.73
N LYS A 3 -1.58 -25.93 4.74
CA LYS A 3 -1.78 -25.06 3.58
C LYS A 3 -2.48 -23.73 3.95
N MET A 4 -3.47 -23.77 4.84
CA MET A 4 -4.14 -22.55 5.38
C MET A 4 -3.18 -21.64 6.13
N ALA A 5 -2.19 -22.20 6.86
CA ALA A 5 -1.19 -21.41 7.57
C ALA A 5 -0.24 -20.67 6.60
N GLN A 6 0.01 -21.21 5.40
CA GLN A 6 0.85 -20.59 4.38
C GLN A 6 0.10 -19.56 3.54
N THR A 7 -1.13 -19.86 3.12
CA THR A 7 -1.88 -18.98 2.21
C THR A 7 -2.77 -17.97 2.95
N ARG A 8 -3.06 -18.19 4.24
CA ARG A 8 -4.11 -17.49 5.01
C ARG A 8 -5.51 -17.56 4.36
N VAL A 9 -5.69 -18.50 3.43
CA VAL A 9 -6.92 -18.71 2.67
C VAL A 9 -7.30 -20.17 2.80
N ASP A 10 -8.56 -20.42 3.12
CA ASP A 10 -9.13 -21.76 3.10
C ASP A 10 -9.12 -22.29 1.66
N PRO A 11 -8.36 -23.36 1.35
CA PRO A 11 -8.31 -23.89 0.00
C PRO A 11 -9.65 -24.44 -0.49
N GLU A 12 -10.61 -24.68 0.41
CA GLU A 12 -11.94 -25.17 0.06
C GLU A 12 -12.92 -24.04 -0.32
N ILE A 13 -12.56 -22.77 -0.11
CA ILE A 13 -13.39 -21.63 -0.51
C ILE A 13 -13.06 -21.26 -1.95
N ASP A 14 -13.85 -21.80 -2.88
CA ASP A 14 -13.89 -21.32 -4.26
C ASP A 14 -14.20 -19.82 -4.27
N ASN A 15 -13.42 -19.06 -5.06
CA ASN A 15 -13.57 -17.61 -5.22
C ASN A 15 -13.39 -16.79 -3.92
N TRP A 16 -12.50 -17.21 -3.02
CA TRP A 16 -12.16 -16.44 -1.80
C TRP A 16 -11.98 -14.93 -2.04
N HIS A 17 -11.31 -14.54 -3.13
CA HIS A 17 -11.11 -13.12 -3.46
C HIS A 17 -12.43 -12.37 -3.68
N THR A 18 -13.39 -12.99 -4.35
CA THR A 18 -14.73 -12.44 -4.56
C THR A 18 -15.48 -12.33 -3.24
N VAL A 19 -15.45 -13.38 -2.41
CA VAL A 19 -16.09 -13.37 -1.09
C VAL A 19 -15.52 -12.26 -0.21
N ASN A 20 -14.18 -12.14 -0.16
CA ASN A 20 -13.50 -11.10 0.60
C ASN A 20 -13.80 -9.69 0.05
N TYR A 21 -13.80 -9.53 -1.27
CA TYR A 21 -14.18 -8.26 -1.90
C TYR A 21 -15.61 -7.87 -1.52
N THR A 22 -16.57 -8.79 -1.69
CA THR A 22 -17.98 -8.56 -1.36
C THR A 22 -18.16 -8.26 0.12
N SER A 23 -17.45 -8.97 1.01
CA SER A 23 -17.48 -8.69 2.44
C SER A 23 -17.04 -7.26 2.71
N VAL A 24 -15.87 -6.86 2.23
CA VAL A 24 -15.32 -5.52 2.47
C VAL A 24 -16.19 -4.43 1.84
N ALA A 25 -16.68 -4.65 0.61
CA ALA A 25 -17.53 -3.71 -0.11
C ALA A 25 -18.90 -3.50 0.59
N ASN A 26 -19.41 -4.52 1.28
CA ASN A 26 -20.69 -4.43 1.98
C ASN A 26 -20.56 -3.91 3.42
N THR A 27 -19.40 -4.07 4.05
CA THR A 27 -19.20 -3.69 5.46
C THR A 27 -18.43 -2.39 5.64
N CYS A 28 -17.83 -1.84 4.59
CA CYS A 28 -17.02 -0.64 4.69
C CYS A 28 -17.41 0.43 3.67
N PHE A 29 -17.20 1.70 4.06
CA PHE A 29 -17.24 2.82 3.13
C PHE A 29 -15.84 3.43 2.96
N LEU A 30 -15.61 4.02 1.78
CA LEU A 30 -14.34 4.63 1.42
C LEU A 30 -14.29 6.10 1.86
N GLY A 31 -13.22 6.47 2.54
CA GLY A 31 -12.80 7.85 2.75
C GLY A 31 -11.41 8.12 2.17
N ILE A 32 -11.15 9.40 1.94
CA ILE A 32 -9.88 9.90 1.40
C ILE A 32 -9.31 10.87 2.43
N TRP A 33 -8.09 10.60 2.89
CA TRP A 33 -7.36 11.48 3.79
C TRP A 33 -6.19 12.12 3.07
N GLU A 34 -6.06 13.44 3.23
CA GLU A 34 -4.87 14.18 2.82
C GLU A 34 -3.98 14.42 4.03
N ALA A 35 -2.67 14.26 3.86
CA ALA A 35 -1.72 14.61 4.91
C ALA A 35 -1.84 16.10 5.29
N ALA A 36 -1.50 16.44 6.53
CA ALA A 36 -1.45 17.82 6.97
C ALA A 36 -0.50 18.66 6.10
N GLU A 37 -0.70 19.97 6.12
CA GLU A 37 0.19 20.88 5.42
C GLU A 37 1.62 20.76 5.97
N GLY A 38 2.60 20.66 5.07
CA GLY A 38 4.00 20.41 5.43
C GLY A 38 4.34 18.97 5.86
N GLU A 39 3.34 18.12 6.12
CA GLU A 39 3.54 16.73 6.57
C GLU A 39 3.31 15.71 5.46
N GLU A 40 3.77 14.48 5.65
CA GLU A 40 3.55 13.39 4.70
C GLU A 40 3.24 12.07 5.40
N PHE A 41 2.50 11.22 4.70
CA PHE A 41 2.34 9.83 5.05
C PHE A 41 3.58 9.04 4.65
N VAL A 42 4.07 8.21 5.56
CA VAL A 42 5.12 7.23 5.25
C VAL A 42 4.52 6.04 4.52
N VAL A 43 5.26 5.50 3.55
CA VAL A 43 4.85 4.29 2.81
C VAL A 43 5.73 3.14 3.25
N GLY A 44 5.22 2.31 4.15
CA GLY A 44 5.84 1.06 4.58
C GLY A 44 5.51 -0.11 3.65
N SER A 45 6.23 -1.22 3.80
CA SER A 45 5.90 -2.49 3.12
C SER A 45 4.50 -3.04 3.47
N ASN A 46 3.91 -2.55 4.55
CA ASN A 46 2.55 -2.87 5.01
C ASN A 46 1.50 -1.82 4.60
N SER A 47 1.87 -0.75 3.89
CA SER A 47 0.95 0.38 3.61
C SER A 47 -0.20 0.06 2.65
N PHE A 48 -0.25 -1.13 2.04
CA PHE A 48 -1.32 -1.55 1.13
C PHE A 48 -2.25 -2.58 1.78
N GLY A 49 -3.25 -2.09 2.50
CA GLY A 49 -4.35 -2.90 3.01
C GLY A 49 -4.17 -3.39 4.45
N MET A 50 -3.42 -2.66 5.27
CA MET A 50 -3.23 -2.93 6.69
C MET A 50 -4.53 -2.66 7.47
N TRP A 51 -4.80 -3.53 8.45
CA TRP A 51 -5.91 -3.37 9.39
C TRP A 51 -5.50 -2.51 10.58
N GLU A 52 -6.40 -1.62 11.00
CA GLU A 52 -6.29 -0.85 12.23
C GLU A 52 -7.60 -0.92 13.00
N GLY A 53 -7.48 -0.88 14.32
CA GLY A 53 -8.62 -0.75 15.22
C GLY A 53 -9.24 -2.08 15.66
N LEU A 54 -9.66 -2.13 16.93
CA LEU A 54 -10.46 -3.21 17.49
C LEU A 54 -11.74 -2.68 18.12
N VAL A 55 -12.82 -3.44 17.97
CA VAL A 55 -14.12 -3.20 18.63
C VAL A 55 -14.44 -4.43 19.47
N GLY A 56 -14.40 -4.28 20.79
CA GLY A 56 -14.41 -5.42 21.71
C GLY A 56 -13.21 -6.34 21.42
N ARG A 57 -13.45 -7.50 20.82
CA ARG A 57 -12.42 -8.47 20.38
C ARG A 57 -12.34 -8.62 18.86
N THR A 58 -13.12 -7.86 18.12
CA THR A 58 -13.20 -7.96 16.66
C THR A 58 -12.24 -6.95 16.04
N PRO A 59 -11.21 -7.40 15.30
CA PRO A 59 -10.31 -6.51 14.59
C PRO A 59 -10.98 -5.96 13.31
N GLY A 60 -10.39 -4.91 12.75
CA GLY A 60 -10.67 -4.47 11.39
C GLY A 60 -11.64 -3.30 11.29
N LEU A 61 -11.47 -2.31 12.16
CA LEU A 61 -12.26 -1.08 12.12
C LEU A 61 -11.95 -0.27 10.85
N HIS A 62 -10.67 -0.14 10.53
CA HIS A 62 -10.17 0.52 9.33
C HIS A 62 -9.29 -0.41 8.51
N ARG A 63 -9.35 -0.26 7.19
CA ARG A 63 -8.34 -0.78 6.26
C ARG A 63 -7.66 0.37 5.54
N LEU A 64 -6.35 0.47 5.71
CA LEU A 64 -5.54 1.61 5.29
C LEU A 64 -4.76 1.29 4.01
N PHE A 65 -4.75 2.23 3.07
CA PHE A 65 -3.97 2.20 1.85
C PHE A 65 -3.28 3.54 1.65
N VAL A 66 -1.98 3.64 1.93
CA VAL A 66 -1.21 4.84 1.59
C VAL A 66 -0.75 4.72 0.14
N VAL A 67 -1.45 5.43 -0.75
CA VAL A 67 -1.22 5.36 -2.19
C VAL A 67 -0.02 6.21 -2.59
N ILE A 68 0.07 7.41 -2.00
CA ILE A 68 1.18 8.36 -2.18
C ILE A 68 1.40 9.14 -0.88
N PRO A 69 2.57 9.80 -0.68
CA PRO A 69 2.89 10.49 0.58
C PRO A 69 1.90 11.58 1.01
N LYS A 70 0.99 12.04 0.14
CA LYS A 70 -0.03 13.03 0.49
C LYS A 70 -1.44 12.46 0.62
N ILE A 71 -1.70 11.25 0.14
CA ILE A 71 -3.05 10.68 0.05
C ILE A 71 -3.07 9.26 0.59
N ALA A 72 -3.98 9.03 1.55
CA ALA A 72 -4.35 7.71 2.03
C ALA A 72 -5.82 7.44 1.71
N LEU A 73 -6.10 6.23 1.24
CA LEU A 73 -7.46 5.70 1.14
C LEU A 73 -7.74 4.88 2.39
N VAL A 74 -8.91 5.09 2.98
CA VAL A 74 -9.32 4.44 4.22
C VAL A 74 -10.68 3.80 4.01
N LEU A 75 -10.77 2.50 4.19
CA LEU A 75 -12.06 1.80 4.29
C LEU A 75 -12.42 1.73 5.77
N ARG A 76 -13.51 2.36 6.19
CA ARG A 76 -14.02 2.28 7.57
C ARG A 76 -15.27 1.43 7.61
N HIS A 77 -15.42 0.63 8.66
CA HIS A 77 -16.64 -0.11 8.90
C HIS A 77 -17.88 0.81 8.98
N THR A 78 -18.97 0.46 8.30
CA THR A 78 -20.17 1.31 8.16
C THR A 78 -20.86 1.65 9.48
N SER A 79 -20.75 0.79 10.50
CA SER A 79 -21.21 1.09 11.86
C SER A 79 -20.50 2.26 12.56
N PHE A 80 -19.48 2.88 11.95
CA PHE A 80 -18.74 4.03 12.49
C PHE A 80 -18.80 5.22 11.52
N GLU A 81 -19.92 5.38 10.83
CA GLU A 81 -20.16 6.48 9.89
C GLU A 81 -20.19 7.84 10.59
N ASP A 82 -21.00 7.97 11.64
CA ASP A 82 -21.24 9.23 12.32
C ASP A 82 -20.76 9.22 13.78
N LYS A 83 -20.55 10.42 14.32
CA LYS A 83 -20.00 10.60 15.67
C LYS A 83 -20.92 10.08 16.78
N GLU A 84 -22.23 10.23 16.63
CA GLU A 84 -23.19 9.81 17.65
C GLU A 84 -23.17 8.28 17.79
N THR A 85 -23.16 7.56 16.67
CA THR A 85 -23.01 6.11 16.65
C THR A 85 -21.65 5.68 17.22
N ILE A 86 -20.56 6.36 16.87
CA ILE A 86 -19.23 6.08 17.44
C ILE A 86 -19.26 6.21 18.97
N ASP A 87 -19.82 7.31 19.49
CA ASP A 87 -19.90 7.59 20.92
C ASP A 87 -20.80 6.57 21.65
N GLN A 88 -21.92 6.17 21.04
CA GLN A 88 -22.78 5.10 21.55
C GLN A 88 -22.03 3.77 21.64
N ILE A 89 -21.30 3.38 20.59
CA ILE A 89 -20.52 2.13 20.59
C ILE A 89 -19.43 2.19 21.67
N LYS A 90 -18.71 3.30 21.79
CA LYS A 90 -17.69 3.50 22.84
C LYS A 90 -18.26 3.38 24.26
N SER A 91 -19.54 3.72 24.46
CA SER A 91 -20.21 3.56 25.76
C SER A 91 -20.56 2.11 26.10
N GLN A 92 -20.72 1.25 25.09
CA GLN A 92 -21.17 -0.13 25.23
C GLN A 92 -20.02 -1.16 25.16
N THR A 93 -18.96 -0.82 24.44
CA THR A 93 -17.82 -1.73 24.23
C THR A 93 -16.51 -0.95 24.13
N SER A 94 -15.39 -1.63 24.43
CA SER A 94 -14.06 -1.07 24.25
C SER A 94 -13.75 -0.88 22.77
N VAL A 95 -13.44 0.34 22.36
CA VAL A 95 -12.92 0.66 21.02
C VAL A 95 -11.45 1.05 21.15
N LEU A 96 -10.58 0.31 20.50
CA LEU A 96 -9.14 0.54 20.50
C LEU A 96 -8.71 0.94 19.09
N SER A 97 -8.78 2.22 18.78
CA SER A 97 -8.32 2.79 17.50
C SER A 97 -7.80 4.21 17.74
N ASN A 98 -6.68 4.54 17.12
CA ASN A 98 -6.14 5.91 17.19
C ASN A 98 -6.70 6.80 16.08
N LEU A 99 -7.45 6.22 15.16
CA LEU A 99 -7.93 6.86 13.93
C LEU A 99 -9.45 7.03 13.91
N ILE A 100 -10.16 6.47 14.90
CA ILE A 100 -11.63 6.46 14.95
C ILE A 100 -12.24 7.86 14.99
N ASP A 101 -11.58 8.78 15.70
CA ASP A 101 -12.08 10.15 15.90
C ASP A 101 -11.73 11.08 14.73
N ILE A 102 -11.02 10.59 13.71
CA ILE A 102 -10.77 11.36 12.49
C ILE A 102 -12.08 11.42 11.69
N PRO A 103 -12.59 12.62 11.36
CA PRO A 103 -13.81 12.74 10.59
C PRO A 103 -13.69 12.05 9.23
N MET A 104 -14.75 11.35 8.84
CA MET A 104 -14.85 10.72 7.53
C MET A 104 -16.31 10.76 7.09
N THR A 105 -16.56 11.00 5.82
CA THR A 105 -17.92 11.10 5.27
C THR A 105 -18.10 10.09 4.16
N VAL A 106 -19.27 9.47 4.10
CA VAL A 106 -19.65 8.59 2.99
C VAL A 106 -19.72 9.37 1.68
N ALA A 107 -19.58 8.66 0.57
CA ALA A 107 -19.70 9.26 -0.75
C ALA A 107 -21.13 9.76 -1.00
N SER A 108 -21.24 10.96 -1.56
CA SER A 108 -22.47 11.41 -2.19
C SER A 108 -22.63 10.68 -3.52
N SER A 109 -23.76 10.01 -3.72
CA SER A 109 -24.02 9.23 -4.94
C SER A 109 -25.12 9.90 -5.76
N THR A 110 -24.92 9.97 -7.07
CA THR A 110 -25.94 10.39 -8.04
C THR A 110 -26.10 9.29 -9.06
N TYR A 111 -27.27 8.65 -9.05
CA TYR A 111 -27.61 7.54 -9.92
C TYR A 111 -28.37 8.06 -11.14
N VAL A 112 -27.93 7.71 -12.36
CA VAL A 112 -28.49 8.31 -13.59
C VAL A 112 -29.93 7.89 -13.85
N ASN A 113 -30.27 6.65 -13.54
CA ASN A 113 -31.60 6.08 -13.79
C ASN A 113 -32.43 5.85 -12.52
N TYR A 114 -31.94 6.31 -11.38
CA TYR A 114 -32.62 6.14 -10.12
C TYR A 114 -32.85 7.51 -9.50
N ARG A 115 -34.12 7.93 -9.42
CA ARG A 115 -34.49 9.16 -8.74
C ARG A 115 -33.92 9.05 -7.33
N ASN A 116 -32.96 9.93 -6.99
CA ASN A 116 -32.18 9.82 -5.76
C ASN A 116 -33.14 9.52 -4.60
N PRO A 117 -33.13 8.28 -4.06
CA PRO A 117 -34.13 7.88 -3.09
C PRO A 117 -33.94 8.80 -1.91
N SER A 118 -35.01 9.44 -1.47
CA SER A 118 -34.94 10.14 -0.20
C SER A 118 -34.83 9.04 0.84
N TRP A 119 -33.71 8.95 1.56
CA TRP A 119 -33.54 7.94 2.61
C TRP A 119 -34.35 8.31 3.87
N SER A 120 -35.50 8.95 3.69
CA SER A 120 -36.23 9.65 4.75
C SER A 120 -37.20 8.75 5.52
N ASN A 121 -37.49 7.55 5.00
CA ASN A 121 -38.29 6.55 5.71
C ASN A 121 -37.84 5.11 5.40
N ASP A 122 -38.13 4.19 6.33
CA ASP A 122 -37.72 2.77 6.27
C ASP A 122 -38.23 2.04 5.03
N GLN A 123 -39.40 2.44 4.52
CA GLN A 123 -40.02 1.81 3.35
C GLN A 123 -39.31 2.18 2.05
N GLU A 124 -38.88 3.44 1.90
CA GLU A 124 -38.05 3.91 0.78
C GLU A 124 -36.65 3.30 0.84
N GLN A 125 -36.10 3.12 2.05
CA GLN A 125 -34.82 2.43 2.25
C GLN A 125 -34.89 0.97 1.79
N GLU A 126 -35.92 0.24 2.19
CA GLU A 126 -36.10 -1.17 1.80
C GLU A 126 -36.32 -1.31 0.29
N ALA A 127 -37.13 -0.44 -0.31
CA ALA A 127 -37.32 -0.41 -1.76
C ALA A 127 -36.00 -0.12 -2.50
N ALA A 128 -35.18 0.80 -1.99
CA ALA A 128 -33.86 1.10 -2.54
C ALA A 128 -32.90 -0.09 -2.40
N ASN A 129 -32.88 -0.76 -1.26
CA ASN A 129 -32.05 -1.96 -1.02
C ASN A 129 -32.38 -3.08 -2.03
N GLN A 130 -33.63 -3.19 -2.48
CA GLN A 130 -34.05 -4.16 -3.49
C GLN A 130 -33.77 -3.70 -4.93
N ALA A 131 -33.79 -2.39 -5.20
CA ALA A 131 -33.64 -1.83 -6.54
C ALA A 131 -32.18 -1.58 -6.93
N LEU A 132 -31.33 -1.13 -5.99
CA LEU A 132 -29.93 -0.77 -6.25
C LEU A 132 -29.08 -1.93 -6.81
N PRO A 133 -29.17 -3.17 -6.28
CA PRO A 133 -28.41 -4.29 -6.85
C PRO A 133 -28.76 -4.55 -8.32
N LYS A 134 -30.03 -4.35 -8.70
CA LYS A 134 -30.48 -4.49 -10.10
C LYS A 134 -29.96 -3.33 -10.93
N CYS A 135 -29.98 -2.11 -10.40
CA CYS A 135 -29.45 -0.92 -11.06
C CYS A 135 -27.97 -1.07 -11.39
N HIS A 136 -27.15 -1.51 -10.43
CA HIS A 136 -25.70 -1.70 -10.60
C HIS A 136 -25.31 -2.73 -11.67
N GLN A 137 -26.22 -3.63 -12.05
CA GLN A 137 -26.01 -4.61 -13.12
C GLN A 137 -26.36 -4.04 -14.51
N THR A 138 -26.98 -2.87 -14.58
CA THR A 138 -27.33 -2.24 -15.86
C THR A 138 -26.14 -1.49 -16.46
N PRO A 139 -26.05 -1.38 -17.80
CA PRO A 139 -25.03 -0.56 -18.44
C PRO A 139 -25.04 0.91 -17.97
N ALA A 140 -26.21 1.42 -17.59
CA ALA A 140 -26.36 2.79 -17.13
C ALA A 140 -25.68 3.09 -15.79
N ALA A 141 -25.42 2.07 -14.96
CA ALA A 141 -24.67 2.26 -13.72
C ALA A 141 -23.22 2.72 -13.95
N GLN A 142 -22.69 2.57 -15.16
CA GLN A 142 -21.38 3.12 -15.53
C GLN A 142 -21.38 4.65 -15.60
N GLU A 143 -22.56 5.28 -15.66
CA GLU A 143 -22.72 6.73 -15.67
C GLU A 143 -23.00 7.29 -14.26
N ASP A 144 -23.09 6.42 -13.23
CA ASP A 144 -23.30 6.84 -11.85
C ASP A 144 -22.09 7.64 -11.35
N ILE A 145 -22.38 8.72 -10.61
CA ILE A 145 -21.35 9.64 -10.09
C ILE A 145 -21.26 9.48 -8.57
N PHE A 146 -20.09 9.07 -8.11
CA PHE A 146 -19.74 8.99 -6.69
C PHE A 146 -18.76 10.12 -6.34
N THR A 147 -19.20 11.04 -5.48
CA THR A 147 -18.40 12.17 -5.03
C THR A 147 -17.87 11.91 -3.63
N PHE A 148 -16.54 11.80 -3.52
CA PHE A 148 -15.83 11.61 -2.26
C PHE A 148 -15.27 12.94 -1.78
N LYS A 149 -15.46 13.23 -0.49
CA LYS A 149 -14.82 14.38 0.16
C LYS A 149 -13.45 13.96 0.70
N ALA A 150 -12.40 14.56 0.16
CA ALA A 150 -11.06 14.45 0.76
C ALA A 150 -11.01 15.26 2.06
N THR A 151 -10.58 14.62 3.15
CA THR A 151 -10.42 15.25 4.46
C THR A 151 -8.94 15.49 4.71
N ARG A 152 -8.54 16.76 4.78
CA ARG A 152 -7.19 17.11 5.20
C ARG A 152 -7.04 16.91 6.70
N LEU A 153 -6.03 16.13 7.07
CA LEU A 153 -5.75 15.80 8.45
C LEU A 153 -5.02 16.94 9.16
N MET A 154 -5.16 16.97 10.49
CA MET A 154 -4.26 17.72 11.36
C MET A 154 -2.89 17.02 11.44
N GLN A 155 -1.86 17.74 11.88
CA GLN A 155 -0.51 17.19 12.04
C GLN A 155 -0.50 15.97 12.97
N GLU A 156 -1.18 16.08 14.12
CA GLU A 156 -1.32 14.98 15.09
C GLU A 156 -1.99 13.74 14.48
N GLN A 157 -3.02 13.93 13.66
CA GLN A 157 -3.74 12.85 12.97
C GLN A 157 -2.86 12.20 11.88
N THR A 158 -2.07 13.00 11.17
CA THR A 158 -1.09 12.50 10.18
C THR A 158 -0.04 11.63 10.86
N HIS A 159 0.52 12.08 11.99
CA HIS A 159 1.48 11.32 12.77
C HIS A 159 0.87 10.10 13.46
N ALA A 160 -0.41 10.14 13.84
CA ALA A 160 -1.13 8.98 14.35
C ALA A 160 -1.21 7.88 13.28
N LEU A 161 -1.57 8.22 12.04
CA LEU A 161 -1.57 7.27 10.93
C LEU A 161 -0.16 6.72 10.66
N ASN A 162 0.85 7.58 10.59
CA ASN A 162 2.24 7.13 10.41
C ASN A 162 2.69 6.20 11.54
N SER A 163 2.28 6.47 12.77
CA SER A 163 2.60 5.61 13.91
C SER A 163 1.98 4.22 13.79
N VAL A 164 0.76 4.12 13.24
CA VAL A 164 0.13 2.82 12.96
C VAL A 164 0.95 2.05 11.91
N ILE A 165 1.42 2.72 10.85
CA ILE A 165 2.24 2.10 9.81
C ILE A 165 3.55 1.56 10.39
N LEU A 166 4.25 2.40 11.15
CA LEU A 166 5.55 2.06 11.74
C LEU A 166 5.43 0.97 12.80
N LEU A 167 4.33 0.95 13.57
CA LEU A 167 4.07 -0.08 14.57
C LEU A 167 3.98 -1.48 13.96
N HIS A 168 3.44 -1.60 12.74
CA HIS A 168 3.22 -2.88 12.08
C HIS A 168 4.27 -3.18 11.01
N LEU A 169 5.34 -2.40 10.94
CA LEU A 169 6.43 -2.67 10.02
C LEU A 169 7.27 -3.82 10.57
N SER A 170 7.66 -4.75 9.71
CA SER A 170 8.60 -5.81 10.08
C SER A 170 10.02 -5.23 10.28
N ASP A 171 10.86 -5.94 11.02
CA ASP A 171 12.25 -5.50 11.28
C ASP A 171 13.08 -5.38 9.98
N ASP A 172 12.71 -6.15 8.95
CA ASP A 172 13.26 -6.12 7.58
C ASP A 172 12.40 -5.29 6.61
N GLY A 173 11.38 -4.60 7.11
CA GLY A 173 10.44 -3.83 6.31
C GLY A 173 11.06 -2.53 5.78
N ASN A 174 10.76 -2.21 4.53
CA ASN A 174 11.19 -0.96 3.93
C ASN A 174 10.20 0.16 4.26
N VAL A 175 10.73 1.37 4.48
CA VAL A 175 9.95 2.60 4.58
C VAL A 175 10.40 3.57 3.51
N THR A 176 9.44 4.06 2.73
CA THR A 176 9.62 5.10 1.73
C THR A 176 8.98 6.39 2.24
N PHE A 177 9.69 7.50 2.08
CA PHE A 177 9.27 8.85 2.48
C PHE A 177 9.78 9.84 1.43
N ALA A 178 9.09 10.97 1.25
CA ALA A 178 9.46 11.95 0.23
C ALA A 178 10.50 12.95 0.74
N SER A 179 10.54 13.21 2.06
CA SER A 179 11.48 14.15 2.66
C SER A 179 12.13 13.58 3.92
N ALA A 180 13.47 13.62 3.97
CA ALA A 180 14.22 13.23 5.16
C ALA A 180 13.84 14.08 6.39
N ALA A 181 13.50 15.36 6.19
CA ALA A 181 13.05 16.24 7.27
C ALA A 181 11.67 15.81 7.81
N ALA A 182 10.71 15.50 6.92
CA ALA A 182 9.38 15.05 7.31
C ALA A 182 9.43 13.67 7.99
N MET A 183 10.28 12.77 7.49
CA MET A 183 10.54 11.47 8.12
C MET A 183 11.16 11.63 9.51
N LYS A 184 12.15 12.51 9.67
CA LYS A 184 12.74 12.83 10.98
C LYS A 184 11.66 13.31 11.96
N ASN A 185 10.81 14.24 11.53
CA ASN A 185 9.71 14.74 12.35
C ASN A 185 8.74 13.60 12.74
N THR A 186 8.36 12.78 11.77
CA THR A 186 7.50 11.61 11.98
C THR A 186 8.11 10.61 12.99
N MET A 187 9.41 10.33 12.91
CA MET A 187 10.11 9.47 13.86
C MET A 187 10.11 10.06 15.28
N GLN A 188 10.36 11.36 15.40
CA GLN A 188 10.35 12.04 16.70
C GLN A 188 8.96 11.97 17.35
N HIS A 189 7.90 12.21 16.58
CA HIS A 189 6.53 12.04 17.04
C HIS A 189 6.19 10.58 17.38
N HIS A 190 6.66 9.62 16.59
CA HIS A 190 6.44 8.20 16.85
C HIS A 190 7.06 7.76 18.19
N LEU A 191 8.28 8.21 18.50
CA LEU A 191 8.94 7.93 19.78
C LEU A 191 8.18 8.50 20.98
N GLN A 192 7.47 9.62 20.79
CA GLN A 192 6.65 10.28 21.82
C GLN A 192 5.22 9.74 21.87
N SER A 193 4.83 8.89 20.90
CA SER A 193 3.47 8.37 20.78
C SER A 193 3.04 7.65 22.06
N THR A 194 1.80 7.87 22.50
CA THR A 194 1.22 7.20 23.68
C THR A 194 0.51 5.89 23.33
N ILE A 195 0.61 5.43 22.07
CA ILE A 195 -0.04 4.19 21.62
C ILE A 195 0.39 3.03 22.52
N PRO A 196 -0.54 2.35 23.21
CA PRO A 196 -0.22 1.34 24.23
C PRO A 196 0.63 0.17 23.70
N TYR A 197 0.40 -0.22 22.45
CA TYR A 197 1.05 -1.38 21.83
C TYR A 197 2.41 -1.06 21.19
N ALA A 198 2.79 0.21 21.12
CA ALA A 198 4.01 0.63 20.46
C ALA A 198 5.28 0.51 21.32
N GLY A 199 5.19 -0.10 22.51
CA GLY A 199 6.26 -0.16 23.51
C GLY A 199 7.66 -0.47 22.94
N VAL A 200 7.88 -1.69 22.46
CA VAL A 200 9.22 -2.12 22.01
C VAL A 200 9.52 -1.64 20.59
N SER A 201 8.53 -1.60 19.70
CA SER A 201 8.70 -1.21 18.29
C SER A 201 9.10 0.25 18.10
N LYS A 202 8.73 1.15 19.03
CA LYS A 202 9.14 2.57 19.01
C LYS A 202 10.64 2.74 18.82
N TYR A 203 11.45 1.87 19.44
CA TYR A 203 12.89 2.01 19.43
C TYR A 203 13.58 1.32 18.24
N SER A 204 12.86 0.53 17.44
CA SER A 204 13.40 -0.12 16.24
C SER A 204 13.93 0.90 15.22
N PHE A 205 13.40 2.12 15.24
CA PHE A 205 13.76 3.18 14.29
C PHE A 205 14.85 4.15 14.79
N ARG A 206 15.48 3.91 15.95
CA ARG A 206 16.51 4.81 16.49
C ARG A 206 17.70 5.00 15.55
N ASN A 207 18.14 3.92 14.89
CA ASN A 207 19.25 3.99 13.94
C ASN A 207 18.91 4.88 12.73
N LEU A 208 17.69 4.72 12.19
CA LEU A 208 17.21 5.56 11.10
C LEU A 208 17.11 7.03 11.53
N LEU A 209 16.62 7.31 12.74
CA LEU A 209 16.58 8.67 13.27
C LEU A 209 17.98 9.29 13.40
N GLY A 210 19.01 8.50 13.76
CA GLY A 210 20.40 8.93 13.76
C GLY A 210 20.86 9.37 12.37
N ILE A 211 20.70 8.50 11.38
CA ILE A 211 21.07 8.76 9.97
C ILE A 211 20.36 10.02 9.42
N LEU A 212 19.06 10.15 9.71
CA LEU A 212 18.26 11.32 9.29
C LEU A 212 18.72 12.61 9.98
N SER A 213 19.18 12.51 11.24
CA SER A 213 19.66 13.68 11.98
C SER A 213 20.98 14.20 11.41
N ASP A 214 21.87 13.31 10.97
CA ASP A 214 23.15 13.66 10.33
C ASP A 214 22.94 14.26 8.93
N HIS A 215 21.96 13.76 8.16
CA HIS A 215 21.67 14.27 6.81
C HIS A 215 21.08 15.68 6.80
N VAL A 216 20.24 16.03 7.78
CA VAL A 216 19.62 17.37 7.85
C VAL A 216 20.65 18.45 8.26
N GLY A 217 21.78 18.06 8.86
CA GLY A 217 22.86 18.98 9.24
C GLY A 217 23.80 19.41 8.11
N HIS A 218 23.75 18.74 6.95
CA HIS A 218 24.75 18.89 5.87
C HIS A 218 24.18 19.35 4.51
N THR A 219 22.99 19.94 4.46
CA THR A 219 22.45 20.53 3.23
C THR A 219 23.16 21.86 2.87
N SER A 220 24.42 21.73 2.48
CA SER A 220 25.19 22.67 1.64
C SER A 220 26.33 21.87 1.02
N SER A 221 26.03 21.06 0.00
CA SER A 221 26.92 20.77 -1.13
C SER A 221 26.43 19.53 -1.90
N THR A 222 26.29 19.70 -3.21
CA THR A 222 26.30 18.69 -4.29
C THR A 222 25.58 17.36 -4.02
N ALA A 223 24.39 17.24 -4.61
CA ALA A 223 23.68 15.98 -4.77
C ALA A 223 24.57 14.91 -5.44
N SER A 224 25.11 14.00 -4.64
CA SER A 224 25.38 12.65 -5.12
C SER A 224 24.06 11.90 -5.01
N ASN A 225 23.50 11.51 -6.16
CA ASN A 225 22.28 10.71 -6.20
C ASN A 225 22.47 9.48 -5.31
N PRO A 226 21.59 9.20 -4.34
CA PRO A 226 21.65 7.97 -3.59
C PRO A 226 21.55 6.82 -4.60
N VAL A 227 22.47 5.85 -4.48
CA VAL A 227 22.42 4.62 -5.26
C VAL A 227 21.16 3.87 -4.82
N ILE A 228 20.08 4.09 -5.57
CA ILE A 228 18.84 3.33 -5.45
C ILE A 228 19.24 1.85 -5.55
N PRO A 229 18.89 0.99 -4.58
CA PRO A 229 19.05 -0.44 -4.73
C PRO A 229 18.35 -0.84 -6.01
N ARG A 230 19.14 -1.16 -7.03
CA ARG A 230 18.61 -1.48 -8.35
C ARG A 230 17.71 -2.71 -8.15
N PRO A 231 16.41 -2.64 -8.46
CA PRO A 231 15.56 -3.80 -8.34
C PRO A 231 16.18 -4.95 -9.15
N PRO A 232 15.96 -6.21 -8.75
CA PRO A 232 16.50 -7.38 -9.43
C PRO A 232 16.36 -7.21 -10.96
N PRO A 233 17.45 -7.37 -11.74
CA PRO A 233 17.42 -7.10 -13.16
C PRO A 233 16.33 -7.95 -13.83
N GLY A 234 15.22 -7.30 -14.20
CA GLY A 234 14.03 -7.95 -14.76
C GLY A 234 12.71 -7.30 -14.35
N ILE A 235 12.56 -6.83 -13.09
CA ILE A 235 11.29 -6.25 -12.63
C ILE A 235 10.98 -4.94 -13.33
N ASP A 236 11.96 -4.04 -13.46
CA ASP A 236 11.79 -2.78 -14.19
C ASP A 236 11.34 -3.02 -15.63
N LEU A 237 11.87 -4.08 -16.26
CA LEU A 237 11.52 -4.44 -17.63
C LEU A 237 10.08 -4.94 -17.73
N VAL A 238 9.62 -5.70 -16.73
CA VAL A 238 8.23 -6.17 -16.63
C VAL A 238 7.30 -5.00 -16.37
N LEU A 239 7.57 -4.17 -15.36
CA LEU A 239 6.76 -3.00 -15.05
C LEU A 239 6.68 -2.04 -16.24
N HIS A 240 7.79 -1.81 -16.94
CA HIS A 240 7.80 -1.05 -18.18
C HIS A 240 6.96 -1.71 -19.28
N SER A 241 7.02 -3.04 -19.42
CA SER A 241 6.20 -3.78 -20.40
C SER A 241 4.70 -3.73 -20.08
N ILE A 242 4.34 -3.67 -18.79
CA ILE A 242 2.97 -3.46 -18.32
C ILE A 242 2.52 -2.02 -18.57
N ALA A 243 3.38 -1.04 -18.27
CA ALA A 243 3.08 0.38 -18.45
C ALA A 243 2.97 0.77 -19.93
N SER A 244 3.79 0.17 -20.80
CA SER A 244 3.80 0.42 -22.25
C SER A 244 2.73 -0.37 -23.02
N GLY A 245 1.96 -1.25 -22.35
CA GLY A 245 0.93 -2.06 -22.99
C GLY A 245 1.46 -3.20 -23.86
N VAL A 246 2.76 -3.51 -23.79
CA VAL A 246 3.36 -4.67 -24.47
C VAL A 246 2.76 -5.97 -23.95
N ILE A 247 2.47 -6.03 -22.65
CA ILE A 247 1.72 -7.10 -22.01
C ILE A 247 0.24 -6.72 -22.01
N LYS A 248 -0.57 -7.53 -22.71
CA LYS A 248 -2.03 -7.39 -22.69
C LYS A 248 -2.61 -8.19 -21.54
N PHE A 249 -3.54 -7.58 -20.82
CA PHE A 249 -4.28 -8.20 -19.72
C PHE A 249 -5.75 -8.40 -20.13
N HIS A 250 -6.42 -9.36 -19.50
CA HIS A 250 -7.84 -9.61 -19.79
C HIS A 250 -8.74 -8.49 -19.26
N SER A 251 -8.29 -7.77 -18.22
CA SER A 251 -8.97 -6.61 -17.64
C SER A 251 -7.96 -5.71 -16.91
N GLU A 252 -8.35 -4.48 -16.61
CA GLU A 252 -7.55 -3.58 -15.75
C GLU A 252 -7.42 -4.14 -14.31
N TYR A 253 -8.39 -4.95 -13.86
CA TYR A 253 -8.28 -5.67 -12.58
C TYR A 253 -7.17 -6.72 -12.62
N ASP A 254 -7.10 -7.55 -13.65
CA ASP A 254 -6.04 -8.56 -13.83
C ASP A 254 -4.65 -7.89 -13.89
N ARG A 255 -4.57 -6.72 -14.54
CA ARG A 255 -3.38 -5.87 -14.55
C ARG A 255 -2.99 -5.40 -13.14
N GLY A 256 -3.93 -4.79 -12.41
CA GLY A 256 -3.70 -4.29 -11.05
C GLY A 256 -3.32 -5.39 -10.07
N TYR A 257 -4.00 -6.53 -10.13
CA TYR A 257 -3.71 -7.72 -9.33
C TYR A 257 -2.29 -8.22 -9.57
N ARG A 258 -1.86 -8.33 -10.84
CA ARG A 258 -0.51 -8.79 -11.17
C ARG A 258 0.58 -7.80 -10.79
N VAL A 259 0.34 -6.49 -10.89
CA VAL A 259 1.27 -5.46 -10.40
C VAL A 259 1.38 -5.52 -8.86
N TYR A 260 0.26 -5.69 -8.16
CA TYR A 260 0.25 -5.87 -6.71
C TYR A 260 1.08 -7.06 -6.28
N HIS A 261 0.90 -8.23 -6.91
CA HIS A 261 1.68 -9.43 -6.58
C HIS A 261 3.15 -9.29 -6.98
N LEU A 262 3.48 -8.63 -8.09
CA LEU A 262 4.86 -8.28 -8.45
C LEU A 262 5.56 -7.42 -7.38
N ALA A 263 4.81 -6.54 -6.72
CA ALA A 263 5.35 -5.61 -5.73
C ALA A 263 5.35 -6.17 -4.30
N THR A 264 4.49 -7.15 -4.00
CA THR A 264 4.26 -7.62 -2.63
C THR A 264 4.67 -9.07 -2.39
N ASP A 265 4.69 -9.92 -3.41
CA ASP A 265 5.18 -11.29 -3.24
C ASP A 265 6.72 -11.29 -3.27
N ASP A 266 7.28 -11.88 -2.21
CA ASP A 266 8.69 -12.25 -2.16
C ASP A 266 8.99 -13.16 -3.36
N ILE A 267 9.71 -12.65 -4.34
CA ILE A 267 9.98 -13.28 -5.65
C ILE A 267 10.67 -14.65 -5.48
N THR A 268 11.23 -14.89 -4.28
CA THR A 268 11.86 -16.16 -3.88
C THR A 268 10.85 -17.24 -3.46
N LYS A 269 9.59 -16.88 -3.19
CA LYS A 269 8.53 -17.82 -2.82
C LYS A 269 7.81 -18.31 -4.06
N TYR A 270 7.99 -19.60 -4.33
CA TYR A 270 7.27 -20.36 -5.35
C TYR A 270 5.77 -20.46 -5.01
N ASN A 271 5.01 -19.41 -5.30
CA ASN A 271 3.57 -19.51 -5.48
C ASN A 271 3.24 -19.50 -6.98
N GLN A 272 2.04 -19.98 -7.35
CA GLN A 272 1.63 -20.10 -8.75
C GLN A 272 1.66 -18.74 -9.48
N SER A 273 1.29 -17.66 -8.78
CA SER A 273 1.36 -16.29 -9.28
C SER A 273 2.80 -15.86 -9.60
N SER A 274 3.77 -16.16 -8.74
CA SER A 274 5.20 -15.92 -8.96
C SER A 274 5.72 -16.69 -10.18
N SER A 275 5.27 -17.93 -10.37
CA SER A 275 5.63 -18.74 -11.56
C SER A 275 5.05 -18.17 -12.85
N GLU A 276 3.78 -17.73 -12.81
CA GLU A 276 3.15 -17.05 -13.95
C GLU A 276 3.83 -15.72 -14.27
N ILE A 277 4.15 -14.92 -13.25
CA ILE A 277 4.90 -13.68 -13.38
C ILE A 277 6.27 -13.94 -13.99
N HIS A 278 7.01 -14.95 -13.51
CA HIS A 278 8.29 -15.33 -14.09
C HIS A 278 8.15 -15.77 -15.55
N GLY A 279 7.11 -16.53 -15.87
CA GLY A 279 6.76 -16.89 -17.25
C GLY A 279 6.45 -15.68 -18.13
N MET A 280 5.76 -14.67 -17.59
CA MET A 280 5.51 -13.41 -18.29
C MET A 280 6.79 -12.61 -18.51
N THR A 281 7.68 -12.55 -17.52
CA THR A 281 9.00 -11.92 -17.62
C THR A 281 9.83 -12.54 -18.73
N VAL A 282 9.90 -13.87 -18.78
CA VAL A 282 10.64 -14.60 -19.82
C VAL A 282 10.04 -14.34 -21.20
N ARG A 283 8.70 -14.37 -21.34
CA ARG A 283 8.01 -14.05 -22.61
C ARG A 283 8.22 -12.59 -23.04
N GLY A 284 8.17 -11.66 -22.09
CA GLY A 284 8.43 -10.24 -22.34
C GLY A 284 9.86 -10.00 -22.83
N ILE A 285 10.85 -10.59 -22.16
CA ILE A 285 12.27 -10.55 -22.56
C ILE A 285 12.46 -11.15 -23.96
N ALA A 286 11.86 -12.31 -24.24
CA ALA A 286 11.96 -12.96 -25.55
C ALA A 286 11.38 -12.07 -26.66
N LYS A 287 10.20 -11.50 -26.45
CA LYS A 287 9.52 -10.62 -27.41
C LYS A 287 10.28 -9.30 -27.63
N MET A 288 10.93 -8.76 -26.59
CA MET A 288 11.81 -7.60 -26.74
C MET A 288 13.09 -7.90 -27.51
N LYS A 289 13.67 -9.11 -27.40
CA LYS A 289 14.81 -9.53 -28.22
C LYS A 289 14.47 -9.63 -29.71
N GLU A 290 13.21 -9.88 -30.06
CA GLU A 290 12.73 -9.88 -31.45
C GLU A 290 12.54 -8.47 -32.01
N ILE A 291 12.26 -7.49 -31.15
CA ILE A 291 11.96 -6.10 -31.54
C ILE A 291 13.21 -5.22 -31.54
N LEU A 292 14.20 -5.53 -30.70
CA LEU A 292 15.44 -4.77 -30.60
C LEU A 292 16.48 -5.29 -31.62
N PRO A 293 17.18 -4.41 -32.35
CA PRO A 293 18.28 -4.83 -33.21
C PRO A 293 19.37 -5.53 -32.37
N PRO A 294 20.12 -6.50 -32.95
CA PRO A 294 21.16 -7.21 -32.23
C PRO A 294 22.14 -6.20 -31.61
N LEU A 295 22.37 -6.32 -30.30
CA LEU A 295 23.31 -5.47 -29.59
C LEU A 295 24.68 -5.54 -30.30
N PRO A 296 25.36 -4.41 -30.54
CA PRO A 296 26.68 -4.40 -31.12
C PRO A 296 27.59 -5.33 -30.32
N CYS A 297 28.22 -6.30 -31.00
CA CYS A 297 29.22 -7.15 -30.38
C CYS A 297 30.39 -6.26 -29.93
N ALA A 298 30.43 -5.91 -28.65
CA ALA A 298 31.57 -5.22 -28.08
C ALA A 298 32.78 -6.17 -28.17
N HIS A 299 33.74 -5.83 -29.03
CA HIS A 299 35.03 -6.51 -29.08
C HIS A 299 35.67 -6.47 -27.68
N ARG A 300 35.86 -7.65 -27.08
CA ARG A 300 36.65 -7.81 -25.86
C ARG A 300 38.06 -7.27 -26.11
N HIS A 301 38.37 -6.11 -25.57
CA HIS A 301 39.75 -5.71 -25.37
C HIS A 301 40.32 -6.52 -24.19
N ASN A 302 41.28 -7.38 -24.50
CA ASN A 302 42.11 -8.08 -23.54
C ASN A 302 42.95 -7.05 -22.76
N PHE A 303 42.61 -6.82 -21.50
CA PHE A 303 43.54 -6.19 -20.57
C PHE A 303 44.50 -7.25 -20.03
N ASN A 304 45.74 -7.21 -20.53
CA ASN A 304 46.86 -7.92 -19.92
C ASN A 304 47.14 -7.30 -18.54
N VAL A 305 47.02 -8.11 -17.50
CA VAL A 305 47.43 -7.77 -16.13
C VAL A 305 48.95 -7.90 -16.04
N LEU A 306 49.66 -6.77 -16.00
CA LEU A 306 51.05 -6.73 -15.52
C LEU A 306 51.03 -6.90 -14.00
N ARG A 307 51.47 -8.07 -13.52
CA ARG A 307 51.79 -8.31 -12.11
C ARG A 307 53.13 -7.65 -11.78
N TYR A 308 53.09 -6.70 -10.85
CA TYR A 308 54.23 -6.33 -10.02
C TYR A 308 54.63 -7.52 -9.14
N HIS A 309 55.91 -7.86 -9.14
CA HIS A 309 56.53 -8.74 -8.15
C HIS A 309 57.66 -7.95 -7.48
N GLU A 310 57.45 -7.56 -6.22
CA GLU A 310 58.54 -7.21 -5.30
C GLU A 310 58.96 -8.46 -4.53
N GLY A 311 60.25 -8.78 -4.64
CA GLY A 311 61.19 -9.04 -3.54
C GLY A 311 60.89 -10.12 -2.48
N ALA A 312 61.66 -11.22 -2.55
CA ALA A 312 62.37 -11.83 -1.41
C ALA A 312 63.49 -12.73 -1.99
N SER A 313 64.77 -12.35 -1.83
CA SER A 313 65.70 -12.89 -0.82
C SER A 313 65.88 -14.41 -0.87
N GLU A 314 67.05 -14.88 -1.36
CA GLU A 314 68.03 -15.64 -0.56
C GLU A 314 69.21 -16.20 -1.41
N ARG A 315 70.42 -15.98 -0.87
CA ARG A 315 71.65 -16.81 -0.91
C ARG A 315 72.40 -17.07 -2.23
N GLY A 316 73.67 -16.68 -2.21
CA GLY A 316 74.74 -17.00 -3.16
C GLY A 316 75.84 -15.96 -3.09
#